data_AF-A0A7X6CI07-F1
#
_entry.id   AF-A0A7X6CI07-F1
#
_cell.length_a   1.000
_cell.length_b   1.000
_cell.length_c   1.000
_cell.angle_alpha   90.00
_cell.angle_beta   90.00
_cell.angle_gamma   90.00
#
_symmetry.space_group_name_H-M   'P 1'
#
loop_
_entity.id
_entity.type
_entity.pdbx_description
1 polymer ?
#
loop_
_entity_poly.entity_id
_entity_poly.type
_entity_poly.pdbx_seq_one_letter_code
_entity_poly.pdbx_strand_id
1 'polypeptide(L)'
;MTSATIPIAPTAPYTHRLATPEDVRAIAPLWQAFAIERESVDPTMTIKPNFNFENYITRLLQKPLSFGWLLEHEESTIKTTVGCLFIYFYDEAPPPNLPEEFLEQHHLENPFMYRRVGSVLGMYVQPEHRKPAAIKMLAEAAIAHAVEMNVTDIDLLIAADQTAMQALLQRAGFTKAAVQYTRHYDIATDTELTSLHPPHPELPDVKLPAPKAITLTDSQTNELLRNPQGEIVFWMPLVDDNSELLKSSGGLPIYPQLLLDPVTNKWVFDAEGKLVVCPVVRDESGQIAENQGMVLFYPPAYQIVEGKPCLMRDGAGNYVFQDIERDKQGKIVKTPDGFPVFKQPKIFANSL
;
A
#
# COMPACT_ATOMS: atom_id res chain seq x y z
N MET A 1 53.55 -25.07 43.05
CA MET A 1 53.03 -24.77 41.69
C MET A 1 51.54 -24.56 41.81
N THR A 2 51.11 -23.32 42.01
CA THR A 2 49.69 -22.94 42.06
C THR A 2 49.28 -22.48 40.68
N SER A 3 48.44 -23.28 40.01
CA SER A 3 47.83 -22.95 38.73
C SER A 3 46.92 -21.74 38.95
N ALA A 4 47.31 -20.60 38.40
CA ALA A 4 46.47 -19.42 38.35
C ALA A 4 45.44 -19.64 37.23
N THR A 5 44.21 -19.99 37.62
CA THR A 5 43.07 -19.98 36.72
C THR A 5 42.86 -18.54 36.27
N ILE A 6 43.18 -18.26 35.01
CA ILE A 6 42.90 -16.97 34.38
C ILE A 6 41.37 -16.82 34.36
N PRO A 7 40.79 -15.74 34.92
CA PRO A 7 39.36 -15.50 34.79
C PRO A 7 39.05 -15.30 33.31
N ILE A 8 38.18 -16.16 32.77
CA ILE A 8 37.60 -15.97 31.46
C ILE A 8 36.84 -14.65 31.53
N ALA A 9 37.24 -13.67 30.71
CA ALA A 9 36.55 -12.40 30.63
C ALA A 9 35.06 -12.64 30.35
N PRO A 10 34.12 -11.92 30.99
CA PRO A 10 32.71 -12.06 30.69
C PRO A 10 32.50 -11.83 29.19
N THR A 11 31.86 -12.79 28.53
CA THR A 11 31.35 -12.65 27.17
C THR A 11 30.63 -11.31 27.10
N ALA A 12 31.02 -10.45 26.16
CA ALA A 12 30.40 -9.13 26.03
C ALA A 12 28.86 -9.30 25.99
N PRO A 13 28.09 -8.46 26.69
CA PRO A 13 26.65 -8.65 26.91
C PRO A 13 25.82 -8.33 25.66
N TYR A 14 26.37 -8.56 24.47
CA TYR A 14 25.76 -8.26 23.19
C TYR A 14 25.59 -9.53 22.37
N THR A 15 24.43 -9.66 21.73
CA THR A 15 24.19 -10.64 20.67
C THR A 15 23.66 -9.93 19.43
N HIS A 16 23.72 -10.61 18.28
CA HIS A 16 23.08 -10.13 17.07
C HIS A 16 22.21 -11.22 16.46
N ARG A 17 21.20 -10.79 15.69
CA ARG A 17 20.37 -11.67 14.86
C ARG A 17 19.78 -10.90 13.68
N LEU A 18 19.27 -11.63 12.71
CA LEU A 18 18.45 -11.04 11.66
C LEU A 18 17.14 -10.50 12.24
N ALA A 19 16.73 -9.35 11.71
CA ALA A 19 15.44 -8.74 11.97
C ALA A 19 14.33 -9.53 11.26
N THR A 20 13.17 -9.54 11.88
CA THR A 20 11.93 -10.17 11.43
C THR A 20 10.82 -9.12 11.37
N PRO A 21 9.70 -9.37 10.66
CA PRO A 21 8.58 -8.44 10.62
C PRO A 21 8.03 -8.06 12.01
N GLU A 22 8.20 -8.92 13.01
CA GLU A 22 7.80 -8.68 14.40
C GLU A 22 8.62 -7.58 15.09
N ASP A 23 9.82 -7.27 14.58
CA ASP A 23 10.76 -6.33 15.19
C ASP A 23 10.49 -4.86 14.84
N VAL A 24 9.51 -4.57 13.96
CA VAL A 24 9.22 -3.21 13.46
C VAL A 24 9.13 -2.18 14.58
N ARG A 25 8.42 -2.51 15.67
CA ARG A 25 8.24 -1.60 16.82
C ARG A 25 9.52 -1.34 17.61
N ALA A 26 10.46 -2.29 17.62
CA ALA A 26 11.76 -2.12 18.28
C ALA A 26 12.74 -1.33 17.40
N ILE A 27 12.63 -1.45 16.08
CA ILE A 27 13.54 -0.82 15.11
C ILE A 27 13.12 0.62 14.81
N ALA A 28 11.83 0.90 14.65
CA ALA A 28 11.34 2.21 14.21
C ALA A 28 11.85 3.38 15.08
N PRO A 29 11.91 3.29 16.43
CA PRO A 29 12.49 4.34 17.26
C PRO A 29 14.00 4.54 17.03
N LEU A 30 14.74 3.46 16.79
CA LEU A 30 16.18 3.54 16.47
C LEU A 30 16.41 4.24 15.13
N TRP A 31 15.58 3.93 14.12
CA TRP A 31 15.68 4.56 12.81
C TRP A 31 15.24 6.04 12.82
N GLN A 32 14.25 6.36 13.66
CA GLN A 32 13.86 7.75 13.91
C GLN A 32 15.01 8.53 14.56
N ALA A 33 15.66 7.96 15.58
CA ALA A 33 16.81 8.59 16.23
C ALA A 33 17.98 8.80 15.26
N PHE A 34 18.25 7.82 14.39
CA PHE A 34 19.19 7.95 13.28
C PHE A 34 18.87 9.14 12.36
N ALA A 35 17.60 9.27 11.93
CA ALA A 35 17.19 10.35 11.06
C ALA A 35 17.32 11.73 11.72
N ILE A 36 16.97 11.83 13.02
CA ILE A 36 17.10 13.08 13.80
C ILE A 36 18.57 13.47 13.95
N GLU A 37 19.46 12.52 14.27
CA GLU A 37 20.90 12.80 14.31
C GLU A 37 21.40 13.27 12.93
N ARG A 38 20.91 12.68 11.83
CA ARG A 38 21.29 13.10 10.48
C ARG A 38 20.82 14.51 10.13
N GLU A 39 19.56 14.85 10.42
CA GLU A 39 18.98 16.19 10.22
C GLU A 39 19.75 17.26 11.01
N SER A 40 20.21 16.93 12.22
CA SER A 40 20.99 17.86 13.04
C SER A 40 22.37 18.20 12.46
N VAL A 41 22.94 17.31 11.65
CA VAL A 41 24.26 17.49 11.00
C VAL A 41 24.12 18.17 9.64
N ASP A 42 23.02 17.93 8.93
CA ASP A 42 22.78 18.45 7.60
C ASP A 42 21.40 19.13 7.53
N PRO A 43 21.36 20.47 7.72
CA PRO A 43 20.10 21.20 7.81
C PRO A 43 19.31 21.21 6.49
N THR A 44 19.91 20.74 5.39
CA THR A 44 19.22 20.55 4.11
C THR A 44 18.37 19.28 4.09
N MET A 45 18.62 18.35 5.01
CA MET A 45 17.90 17.09 5.17
C MET A 45 16.84 17.20 6.26
N THR A 46 15.74 17.88 5.96
CA THR A 46 14.62 18.00 6.90
C THR A 46 13.72 16.77 6.87
N ILE A 47 13.37 16.25 8.04
CA ILE A 47 12.42 15.13 8.19
C ILE A 47 11.01 15.63 7.85
N LYS A 48 10.31 14.87 7.02
CA LYS A 48 8.91 15.19 6.68
C LYS A 48 8.04 15.20 7.94
N PRO A 49 7.18 16.22 8.13
CA PRO A 49 6.19 16.19 9.20
C PRO A 49 5.34 14.92 9.11
N ASN A 50 5.10 14.26 10.25
CA ASN A 50 4.30 13.04 10.36
C ASN A 50 4.85 11.83 9.57
N PHE A 51 6.16 11.76 9.31
CA PHE A 51 6.76 10.57 8.68
C PHE A 51 6.53 9.31 9.53
N ASN A 52 5.96 8.26 8.92
CA ASN A 52 5.65 7.01 9.60
C ASN A 52 6.84 6.02 9.48
N PHE A 53 7.68 6.01 10.51
CA PHE A 53 8.85 5.12 10.58
C PHE A 53 8.48 3.64 10.67
N GLU A 54 7.38 3.26 11.34
CA GLU A 54 6.95 1.86 11.39
C GLU A 54 6.60 1.33 10.00
N ASN A 55 5.83 2.09 9.21
CA ASN A 55 5.50 1.72 7.84
C ASN A 55 6.75 1.66 6.95
N TYR A 56 7.71 2.57 7.15
CA TYR A 56 8.97 2.56 6.42
C TYR A 56 9.79 1.29 6.71
N ILE A 57 9.97 0.94 7.99
CA ILE A 57 10.69 -0.27 8.39
C ILE A 57 9.96 -1.54 7.96
N THR A 58 8.63 -1.57 8.05
CA THR A 58 7.81 -2.68 7.54
C THR A 58 8.11 -2.92 6.06
N ARG A 59 8.08 -1.86 5.24
CA ARG A 59 8.41 -1.97 3.82
C ARG A 59 9.85 -2.41 3.60
N LEU A 60 10.79 -1.95 4.42
CA LEU A 60 12.20 -2.30 4.29
C LEU A 60 12.44 -3.79 4.57
N LEU A 61 11.84 -4.33 5.63
CA LEU A 61 11.94 -5.76 5.98
C LEU A 61 11.20 -6.67 4.98
N GLN A 62 10.18 -6.17 4.29
CA GLN A 62 9.47 -6.89 3.23
C GLN A 62 10.15 -6.78 1.87
N LYS A 63 11.07 -5.83 1.68
CA LYS A 63 11.73 -5.60 0.41
C LYS A 63 12.69 -6.78 0.12
N PRO A 64 12.55 -7.47 -1.02
CA PRO A 64 13.48 -8.51 -1.41
C PRO A 64 14.92 -7.99 -1.40
N LEU A 65 15.85 -8.85 -0.99
CA LEU A 65 17.28 -8.54 -0.89
C LEU A 65 17.64 -7.40 0.08
N SER A 66 16.69 -6.97 0.91
CA SER A 66 16.97 -6.09 2.05
C SER A 66 17.04 -6.90 3.33
N PHE A 67 18.10 -6.69 4.09
CA PHE A 67 18.38 -7.42 5.33
C PHE A 67 18.67 -6.45 6.45
N GLY A 68 18.07 -6.70 7.61
CA GLY A 68 18.31 -5.96 8.84
C GLY A 68 18.96 -6.87 9.88
N TRP A 69 20.00 -6.37 10.56
CA TRP A 69 20.55 -7.01 11.76
C TRP A 69 20.23 -6.18 12.99
N LEU A 70 19.83 -6.84 14.06
CA LEU A 70 19.58 -6.24 15.36
C LEU A 70 20.76 -6.52 16.28
N LEU A 71 21.12 -5.51 17.05
CA LEU A 71 22.03 -5.63 18.17
C LEU A 71 21.19 -5.67 19.43
N GLU A 72 21.31 -6.76 20.17
CA GLU A 72 20.61 -6.98 21.43
C GLU A 72 21.60 -6.88 22.59
N HIS A 73 21.21 -6.15 23.63
CA HIS A 73 21.92 -6.12 24.90
C HIS A 73 21.18 -6.98 25.92
N GLU A 74 21.91 -7.84 26.63
CA GLU A 74 21.35 -8.68 27.68
C GLU A 74 21.61 -8.07 29.06
N GLU A 75 20.55 -7.58 29.70
CA GLU A 75 20.56 -7.16 31.10
C GLU A 75 19.69 -8.08 31.94
N SER A 76 20.32 -8.82 32.87
CA SER A 76 19.62 -9.59 33.91
C SER A 76 18.48 -10.46 33.34
N THR A 77 18.73 -11.16 32.22
CA THR A 77 17.84 -12.05 31.44
C THR A 77 16.87 -11.40 30.45
N ILE A 78 16.79 -10.07 30.37
CA ILE A 78 15.98 -9.37 29.35
C ILE A 78 16.89 -8.97 28.19
N LYS A 79 16.50 -9.36 26.97
CA LYS A 79 17.14 -8.90 25.74
C LYS A 79 16.42 -7.68 25.20
N THR A 80 17.16 -6.60 25.03
CA THR A 80 16.64 -5.34 24.50
C THR A 80 17.36 -5.01 23.21
N THR A 81 16.62 -4.65 22.17
CA THR A 81 17.20 -4.15 20.92
C THR A 81 17.75 -2.75 21.14
N VAL A 82 19.07 -2.60 21.01
CA VAL A 82 19.80 -1.34 21.25
C VAL A 82 20.48 -0.77 20.01
N GLY A 83 20.43 -1.51 18.90
CA GLY A 83 20.97 -1.06 17.63
C GLY A 83 20.45 -1.87 16.45
N CYS A 84 20.64 -1.33 15.26
CA CYS A 84 20.27 -1.98 14.01
C CYS A 84 21.22 -1.57 12.86
N LEU A 85 21.31 -2.43 11.84
CA LEU A 85 22.03 -2.18 10.60
C LEU A 85 21.20 -2.73 9.44
N PHE A 86 20.98 -1.94 8.39
CA PHE A 86 20.29 -2.39 7.18
C PHE A 86 21.19 -2.34 5.95
N ILE A 87 21.13 -3.39 5.15
CA ILE A 87 21.77 -3.50 3.84
C ILE A 87 20.74 -3.86 2.78
N TYR A 88 20.92 -3.33 1.58
CA TYR A 88 20.22 -3.75 0.38
C TYR A 88 21.22 -4.28 -0.64
N PHE A 89 21.02 -5.50 -1.11
CA PHE A 89 21.84 -6.11 -2.16
C PHE A 89 21.18 -5.96 -3.52
N TYR A 90 21.99 -5.70 -4.54
CA TYR A 90 21.55 -5.67 -5.94
C TYR A 90 22.70 -6.00 -6.89
N ASP A 91 22.33 -6.44 -8.09
CA ASP A 91 23.23 -6.56 -9.22
C ASP A 91 23.18 -5.27 -10.05
N GLU A 92 24.34 -4.72 -10.40
CA GLU A 92 24.43 -3.65 -11.42
C GLU A 92 24.27 -4.21 -12.84
N ALA A 93 24.41 -5.53 -12.99
CA ALA A 93 24.15 -6.20 -14.25
C ALA A 93 22.65 -6.18 -14.57
N PRO A 94 22.28 -6.01 -15.85
CA PRO A 94 20.89 -6.11 -16.26
C PRO A 94 20.36 -7.54 -16.00
N PRO A 95 19.05 -7.70 -15.77
CA PRO A 95 18.48 -9.01 -15.56
C PRO A 95 18.64 -9.88 -16.83
N PRO A 96 18.80 -11.20 -16.69
CA PRO A 96 19.14 -12.09 -17.82
C PRO A 96 18.05 -12.17 -18.89
N ASN A 97 16.83 -11.74 -18.58
CA ASN A 97 15.67 -11.73 -19.46
C ASN A 97 15.31 -10.32 -19.99
N LEU A 98 16.23 -9.35 -19.90
CA LEU A 98 16.02 -8.03 -20.46
C LEU A 98 15.93 -8.10 -22.00
N PRO A 99 14.91 -7.49 -22.66
CA PRO A 99 14.83 -7.44 -24.12
C PRO A 99 16.06 -6.81 -24.76
N GLU A 100 16.43 -7.27 -25.95
CA GLU A 100 17.68 -6.92 -26.65
C GLU A 100 17.84 -5.40 -26.86
N GLU A 101 16.76 -4.70 -27.22
CA GLU A 101 16.75 -3.24 -27.39
C GLU A 101 17.17 -2.48 -26.11
N PHE A 102 16.71 -2.93 -24.95
CA PHE A 102 17.07 -2.32 -23.66
C PHE A 102 18.46 -2.77 -23.19
N LEU A 103 18.90 -3.97 -23.58
CA LEU A 103 20.24 -4.45 -23.30
C LEU A 103 21.30 -3.63 -24.06
N GLU A 104 21.06 -3.34 -25.34
CA GLU A 104 21.92 -2.47 -26.14
C GLU A 104 21.99 -1.06 -25.54
N GLN A 105 20.85 -0.47 -25.18
CA GLN A 105 20.81 0.82 -24.51
C GLN A 105 21.60 0.82 -23.19
N HIS A 106 21.42 -0.22 -22.36
CA HIS A 106 22.14 -0.36 -21.11
C HIS A 106 23.66 -0.42 -21.32
N HIS A 107 24.13 -1.12 -22.35
CA HIS A 107 25.55 -1.19 -22.70
C HIS A 107 26.11 0.14 -23.20
N LEU A 108 25.30 0.97 -23.87
CA LEU A 108 25.71 2.31 -24.29
C LEU A 108 25.80 3.29 -23.12
N GLU A 109 24.93 3.15 -22.13
CA GLU A 109 24.81 4.08 -20.99
C GLU A 109 25.76 3.72 -19.83
N ASN A 110 26.24 2.47 -19.73
CA ASN A 110 27.13 2.03 -18.67
C ASN A 110 28.54 1.69 -19.17
N PRO A 111 29.55 2.56 -18.93
CA PRO A 111 30.93 2.29 -19.33
C PRO A 111 31.70 1.39 -18.36
N PHE A 112 31.10 0.98 -17.23
CA PHE A 112 31.79 0.24 -16.16
C PHE A 112 31.45 -1.26 -16.16
N MET A 113 32.35 -2.06 -15.60
CA MET A 113 32.08 -3.47 -15.32
C MET A 113 31.05 -3.60 -14.20
N TYR A 114 30.11 -4.51 -14.36
CA TYR A 114 29.04 -4.73 -13.38
C TYR A 114 29.59 -5.30 -12.08
N ARG A 115 29.11 -4.73 -10.97
CA ARG A 115 29.37 -5.21 -9.61
C ARG A 115 28.12 -5.87 -9.04
N ARG A 116 28.31 -6.73 -8.04
CA ARG A 116 27.26 -7.12 -7.11
C ARG A 116 27.46 -6.33 -5.84
N VAL A 117 26.52 -5.47 -5.51
CA VAL A 117 26.73 -4.43 -4.49
C VAL A 117 25.86 -4.69 -3.26
N GLY A 118 26.46 -4.57 -2.08
CA GLY A 118 25.76 -4.42 -0.81
C GLY A 118 25.78 -2.97 -0.37
N SER A 119 24.67 -2.27 -0.56
CA SER A 119 24.53 -0.87 -0.13
C SER A 119 24.04 -0.80 1.31
N VAL A 120 24.87 -0.25 2.20
CA VAL A 120 24.49 0.00 3.60
C VAL A 120 23.54 1.18 3.64
N LEU A 121 22.29 0.93 4.02
CA LEU A 121 21.24 1.95 4.11
C LEU A 121 21.36 2.80 5.37
N GLY A 122 21.88 2.20 6.45
CA GLY A 122 22.13 2.88 7.70
C GLY A 122 22.47 1.91 8.82
N MET A 123 23.19 2.42 9.81
CA MET A 123 23.47 1.73 11.06
C MET A 123 23.23 2.70 12.20
N TYR A 124 22.51 2.26 13.22
CA TYR A 124 22.27 3.02 14.43
C TYR A 124 22.52 2.15 15.66
N VAL A 125 23.21 2.70 16.64
CA VAL A 125 23.37 2.11 17.97
C VAL A 125 23.10 3.22 18.98
N GLN A 126 22.28 2.94 19.98
CA GLN A 126 21.98 3.89 21.05
C GLN A 126 23.29 4.41 21.69
N PRO A 127 23.40 5.71 22.03
CA PRO A 127 24.64 6.34 22.48
C PRO A 127 25.41 5.57 23.56
N GLU A 128 24.72 5.09 24.58
CA GLU A 128 25.22 4.32 25.72
C GLU A 128 25.86 2.97 25.30
N HIS A 129 25.37 2.39 24.20
CA HIS A 129 25.80 1.10 23.66
C HIS A 129 26.80 1.22 22.49
N ARG A 130 27.26 2.44 22.13
CA ARG A 130 28.28 2.69 21.09
C ARG A 130 29.68 2.24 21.50
N LYS A 131 29.83 0.96 21.88
CA LYS A 131 31.09 0.32 22.22
C LYS A 131 31.70 -0.30 20.96
N PRO A 132 33.04 -0.29 20.80
CA PRO A 132 33.70 -0.88 19.63
C PRO A 132 33.28 -2.35 19.38
N ALA A 133 33.13 -3.15 20.44
CA ALA A 133 32.73 -4.55 20.32
C ALA A 133 31.31 -4.73 19.74
N ALA A 134 30.37 -3.87 20.13
CA ALA A 134 28.97 -3.94 19.69
C ALA A 134 28.83 -3.50 18.21
N ILE A 135 29.50 -2.41 17.83
CA ILE A 135 29.54 -1.93 16.44
C ILE A 135 30.23 -2.96 15.53
N LYS A 136 31.36 -3.51 15.99
CA LYS A 136 32.09 -4.56 15.27
C LYS A 136 31.23 -5.79 15.03
N MET A 137 30.46 -6.23 16.03
CA MET A 137 29.56 -7.37 15.91
C MET A 137 28.50 -7.19 14.80
N LEU A 138 27.84 -6.03 14.74
CA LEU A 138 26.89 -5.73 13.65
C LEU A 138 27.59 -5.72 12.29
N ALA A 139 28.75 -5.07 12.19
CA ALA A 139 29.47 -4.94 10.93
C ALA A 139 29.96 -6.30 10.41
N GLU A 140 30.54 -7.14 11.27
CA GLU A 140 31.02 -8.49 10.90
C GLU A 140 29.88 -9.40 10.46
N ALA A 141 28.71 -9.33 11.12
CA ALA A 141 27.53 -10.08 10.71
C ALA A 141 27.07 -9.71 9.30
N ALA A 142 27.07 -8.41 8.99
CA ALA A 142 26.66 -7.91 7.69
C ALA A 142 27.70 -8.25 6.58
N ILE A 143 28.99 -8.17 6.90
CA ILE A 143 30.09 -8.56 6.00
C ILE A 143 30.03 -10.06 5.71
N ALA A 144 29.85 -10.90 6.73
CA ALA A 144 29.73 -12.35 6.54
C ALA A 144 28.59 -12.70 5.58
N HIS A 145 27.44 -12.04 5.73
CA HIS A 145 26.31 -12.26 4.83
C HIS A 145 26.55 -11.72 3.42
N ALA A 146 27.26 -10.60 3.26
CA ALA A 146 27.68 -10.12 1.94
C ALA A 146 28.57 -11.15 1.22
N VAL A 147 29.49 -11.80 1.96
CA VAL A 147 30.31 -12.90 1.43
C VAL A 147 29.46 -14.10 1.03
N GLU A 148 28.48 -14.50 1.84
CA GLU A 148 27.53 -15.58 1.49
C GLU A 148 26.77 -15.28 0.19
N MET A 149 26.41 -14.00 -0.02
CA MET A 149 25.69 -13.52 -1.20
C MET A 149 26.60 -13.31 -2.43
N ASN A 150 27.90 -13.59 -2.32
CA ASN A 150 28.92 -13.34 -3.34
C ASN A 150 28.95 -11.86 -3.80
N VAL A 151 28.72 -10.94 -2.88
CA VAL A 151 28.84 -9.50 -3.11
C VAL A 151 30.30 -9.16 -3.39
N THR A 152 30.56 -8.37 -4.43
CA THR A 152 31.90 -7.93 -4.80
C THR A 152 32.29 -6.64 -4.08
N ASP A 153 31.31 -5.78 -3.77
CA ASP A 153 31.52 -4.44 -3.24
C ASP A 153 30.50 -4.09 -2.15
N ILE A 154 30.95 -3.50 -1.04
CA ILE A 154 30.08 -2.94 0.00
C ILE A 154 30.21 -1.43 -0.06
N ASP A 155 29.12 -0.76 -0.45
CA ASP A 155 29.07 0.69 -0.58
C ASP A 155 28.37 1.30 0.65
N LEU A 156 28.99 2.34 1.23
CA LEU A 156 28.46 3.06 2.38
C LEU A 156 28.82 4.54 2.31
N LEU A 157 27.88 5.37 2.77
CA LEU A 157 28.04 6.82 2.83
C LEU A 157 28.20 7.25 4.29
N ILE A 158 29.34 7.86 4.61
CA ILE A 158 29.68 8.32 5.95
C ILE A 158 29.80 9.85 5.92
N ALA A 159 29.12 10.51 6.86
CA ALA A 159 29.19 11.96 6.97
C ALA A 159 30.62 12.43 7.29
N ALA A 160 30.99 13.61 6.78
CA ALA A 160 32.37 14.11 6.83
C ALA A 160 32.89 14.31 8.27
N ASP A 161 31.98 14.62 9.21
CA ASP A 161 32.23 14.83 10.63
C ASP A 161 32.43 13.53 11.42
N GLN A 162 31.99 12.38 10.89
CA GLN A 162 32.13 11.06 11.51
C GLN A 162 33.55 10.47 11.31
N THR A 163 34.58 11.23 11.67
CA THR A 163 36.00 10.89 11.48
C THR A 163 36.41 9.57 12.15
N ALA A 164 35.85 9.25 13.32
CA ALA A 164 36.10 7.99 14.01
C ALA A 164 35.60 6.77 13.22
N MET A 165 34.45 6.89 12.55
CA MET A 165 33.90 5.84 11.69
C MET A 165 34.74 5.68 10.42
N GLN A 166 35.14 6.79 9.80
CA GLN A 166 36.04 6.76 8.63
C GLN A 166 37.36 6.02 8.95
N ALA A 167 37.97 6.31 10.12
CA ALA A 167 39.18 5.62 10.55
C ALA A 167 38.95 4.13 10.87
N LEU A 168 37.78 3.76 11.41
CA LEU A 168 37.41 2.38 11.64
C LEU A 168 37.30 1.60 10.33
N LEU A 169 36.62 2.18 9.34
CA LEU A 169 36.44 1.58 8.02
C LEU A 169 37.76 1.39 7.28
N GLN A 170 38.65 2.39 7.31
CA GLN A 170 39.99 2.27 6.72
C GLN A 170 40.80 1.13 7.34
N ARG A 171 40.75 0.96 8.66
CA ARG A 171 41.38 -0.18 9.34
C ARG A 171 40.75 -1.53 8.99
N ALA A 172 39.46 -1.52 8.64
CA ALA A 172 38.73 -2.69 8.18
C ALA A 172 38.91 -2.98 6.67
N GLY A 173 39.76 -2.22 5.96
CA GLY A 173 40.09 -2.45 4.56
C GLY A 173 39.24 -1.66 3.55
N PHE A 174 38.31 -0.81 4.01
CA PHE A 174 37.56 0.06 3.12
C PHE A 174 38.42 1.20 2.58
N THR A 175 38.24 1.54 1.31
CA THR A 175 38.90 2.67 0.66
C THR A 175 37.93 3.83 0.53
N LYS A 176 38.44 5.06 0.72
CA LYS A 176 37.64 6.26 0.47
C LYS A 176 37.57 6.50 -1.03
N ALA A 177 36.41 6.25 -1.63
CA ALA A 177 36.21 6.39 -3.08
C ALA A 177 35.87 7.82 -3.51
N ALA A 178 35.16 8.60 -2.68
CA ALA A 178 34.64 9.91 -3.08
C ALA A 178 34.61 10.95 -1.94
N VAL A 179 34.47 12.22 -2.34
CA VAL A 179 34.13 13.36 -1.48
C VAL A 179 32.90 14.03 -2.08
N GLN A 180 31.85 14.19 -1.28
CA GLN A 180 30.63 14.88 -1.71
C GLN A 180 30.66 16.34 -1.27
N TYR A 181 30.32 17.24 -2.18
CA TYR A 181 30.05 18.66 -1.90
C TYR A 181 28.57 18.93 -2.18
N THR A 182 27.91 19.66 -1.29
CA THR A 182 26.49 20.02 -1.42
C THR A 182 26.34 21.53 -1.31
N ARG A 183 25.49 22.13 -2.15
CA ARG A 183 25.06 23.53 -2.04
C ARG A 183 23.55 23.58 -2.05
N HIS A 184 22.98 24.14 -1.00
CA HIS A 184 21.54 24.34 -0.85
C HIS A 184 21.11 25.68 -1.42
N TYR A 185 19.91 25.70 -2.01
CA TYR A 185 19.22 26.92 -2.43
C TYR A 185 17.79 26.86 -1.91
N ASP A 186 17.35 27.91 -1.24
CA ASP A 186 15.95 28.04 -0.84
C ASP A 186 15.10 28.44 -2.04
N ILE A 187 14.06 27.65 -2.30
CA ILE A 187 13.04 27.92 -3.32
C ILE A 187 11.73 28.20 -2.57
N ALA A 188 11.03 29.28 -2.94
CA ALA A 188 9.74 29.60 -2.32
C ALA A 188 8.72 28.48 -2.60
N THR A 189 7.92 28.13 -1.59
CA THR A 189 7.02 26.96 -1.61
C THR A 189 5.96 26.99 -2.70
N ASP A 190 5.65 28.16 -3.23
CA ASP A 190 4.67 28.44 -4.28
C ASP A 190 5.29 28.63 -5.67
N THR A 191 6.60 28.39 -5.81
CA THR A 191 7.28 28.48 -7.11
C THR A 191 6.85 27.30 -7.99
N GLU A 192 6.24 27.58 -9.14
CA GLU A 192 6.07 26.56 -10.19
C GLU A 192 7.45 26.20 -10.77
N LEU A 193 7.82 24.92 -10.64
CA LEU A 193 9.09 24.40 -11.11
C LEU A 193 8.90 23.60 -12.39
N THR A 194 9.81 23.80 -13.35
CA THR A 194 9.91 22.92 -14.52
C THR A 194 10.21 21.50 -14.04
N SER A 195 9.42 20.53 -14.50
CA SER A 195 9.67 19.12 -14.20
C SER A 195 11.02 18.69 -14.79
N LEU A 196 11.88 18.11 -13.95
CA LEU A 196 13.13 17.47 -14.37
C LEU A 196 12.96 15.97 -14.62
N HIS A 197 11.74 15.44 -14.46
CA HIS A 197 11.47 14.06 -14.86
C HIS A 197 11.55 13.96 -16.38
N PRO A 198 12.02 12.82 -16.93
CA PRO A 198 11.80 12.55 -18.34
C PRO A 198 10.30 12.71 -18.64
N PRO A 199 9.92 13.16 -19.84
CA PRO A 199 8.52 13.19 -20.22
C PRO A 199 7.96 11.81 -19.90
N HIS A 200 6.97 11.77 -19.00
CA HIS A 200 6.26 10.52 -18.79
C HIS A 200 5.80 10.11 -20.19
N PRO A 201 6.00 8.85 -20.63
CA PRO A 201 5.29 8.38 -21.80
C PRO A 201 3.85 8.80 -21.55
N GLU A 202 3.29 9.62 -22.44
CA GLU A 202 1.89 9.98 -22.34
C GLU A 202 1.21 8.65 -22.16
N LEU A 203 0.74 8.38 -20.94
CA LEU A 203 -0.12 7.24 -20.72
C LEU A 203 -1.21 7.53 -21.72
N PRO A 204 -1.35 6.71 -22.78
CA PRO A 204 -2.24 7.03 -23.87
C PRO A 204 -3.51 7.43 -23.18
N ASP A 205 -3.94 8.68 -23.39
CA ASP A 205 -5.12 9.27 -22.72
C ASP A 205 -6.04 8.10 -22.56
N VAL A 206 -6.24 7.63 -21.32
CA VAL A 206 -7.04 6.42 -21.14
C VAL A 206 -8.38 6.91 -21.59
N LYS A 207 -8.68 6.67 -22.87
CA LYS A 207 -10.00 6.68 -23.44
C LYS A 207 -10.59 5.52 -22.70
N LEU A 208 -11.07 5.81 -21.49
CA LEU A 208 -11.94 4.97 -20.73
C LEU A 208 -12.92 4.50 -21.79
N PRO A 209 -12.93 3.19 -22.11
CA PRO A 209 -13.77 2.71 -23.18
C PRO A 209 -15.15 3.29 -22.91
N ALA A 210 -15.70 4.07 -23.84
CA ALA A 210 -17.01 4.72 -23.70
C ALA A 210 -17.93 3.71 -23.03
N PRO A 211 -18.48 3.99 -21.84
CA PRO A 211 -18.80 2.99 -20.84
C PRO A 211 -19.50 1.81 -21.49
N LYS A 212 -18.76 0.71 -21.60
CA LYS A 212 -19.19 -0.44 -22.39
C LYS A 212 -20.13 -1.28 -21.54
N ALA A 213 -21.05 -1.92 -22.23
CA ALA A 213 -21.75 -3.10 -21.77
C ALA A 213 -20.74 -4.08 -21.14
N ILE A 214 -20.82 -4.33 -19.83
CA ILE A 214 -19.96 -5.30 -19.14
C ILE A 214 -20.65 -6.66 -19.22
N THR A 215 -19.98 -7.68 -19.75
CA THR A 215 -20.52 -9.05 -19.75
C THR A 215 -20.60 -9.57 -18.31
N LEU A 216 -21.76 -10.07 -17.92
CA LEU A 216 -21.92 -10.74 -16.63
C LEU A 216 -21.66 -12.25 -16.78
N THR A 217 -21.11 -12.86 -15.73
CA THR A 217 -20.97 -14.32 -15.62
C THR A 217 -21.84 -14.86 -14.50
N ASP A 218 -22.31 -16.09 -14.64
CA ASP A 218 -22.90 -16.86 -13.55
C ASP A 218 -21.79 -17.21 -12.55
N SER A 219 -21.99 -16.88 -11.28
CA SER A 219 -20.97 -17.03 -10.23
C SER A 219 -20.67 -18.49 -9.87
N GLN A 220 -21.53 -19.43 -10.25
CA GLN A 220 -21.38 -20.86 -9.98
C GLN A 220 -20.75 -21.61 -11.15
N THR A 221 -21.14 -21.28 -12.38
CA THR A 221 -20.65 -21.98 -13.59
C THR A 221 -19.51 -21.26 -14.30
N ASN A 222 -19.31 -19.97 -14.01
CA ASN A 222 -18.39 -19.07 -14.70
C ASN A 222 -18.69 -18.90 -16.21
N GLU A 223 -19.88 -19.29 -16.65
CA GLU A 223 -20.37 -19.07 -18.01
C GLU A 223 -20.99 -17.68 -18.15
N LEU A 224 -21.11 -17.19 -19.39
CA LEU A 224 -21.81 -15.94 -19.67
C LEU A 224 -23.27 -16.02 -19.21
N LEU A 225 -23.70 -15.04 -18.42
CA LEU A 225 -25.06 -14.93 -17.93
C LEU A 225 -26.01 -14.77 -19.12
N ARG A 226 -27.02 -15.64 -19.16
CA ARG A 226 -28.11 -15.57 -20.13
C ARG A 226 -29.43 -15.29 -19.45
N ASN A 227 -30.29 -14.48 -20.08
CA ASN A 227 -31.66 -14.29 -19.64
C ASN A 227 -32.49 -15.57 -19.88
N PRO A 228 -33.73 -15.66 -19.37
CA PRO A 228 -34.61 -16.82 -19.61
C PRO A 228 -34.85 -17.15 -21.10
N GLN A 229 -34.63 -16.20 -22.01
CA GLN A 229 -34.75 -16.34 -23.46
C GLN A 229 -33.45 -16.83 -24.13
N GLY A 230 -32.36 -16.99 -23.36
CA GLY A 230 -31.07 -17.49 -23.83
C GLY A 230 -30.11 -16.42 -24.38
N GLU A 231 -30.45 -15.14 -24.28
CA GLU A 231 -29.63 -14.02 -24.76
C GLU A 231 -28.58 -13.62 -23.71
N ILE A 232 -27.39 -13.19 -24.17
CA ILE A 232 -26.32 -12.74 -23.26
C ILE A 232 -26.72 -11.42 -22.62
N VAL A 233 -26.58 -11.35 -21.29
CA VAL A 233 -26.95 -10.19 -20.49
C VAL A 233 -25.73 -9.33 -20.23
N PHE A 234 -25.91 -8.02 -20.40
CA PHE A 234 -24.87 -7.03 -20.14
C PHE A 234 -25.28 -6.11 -19.01
N TRP A 235 -24.31 -5.72 -18.18
CA TRP A 235 -24.45 -4.65 -17.22
C TRP A 235 -24.15 -3.32 -17.91
N MET A 236 -25.18 -2.50 -18.03
CA MET A 236 -25.16 -1.22 -18.75
C MET A 236 -25.02 -0.05 -17.77
N PRO A 237 -24.29 1.03 -18.13
CA PRO A 237 -24.30 2.26 -17.35
C PRO A 237 -25.68 2.92 -17.41
N LEU A 238 -26.00 3.71 -16.38
CA LEU A 238 -27.22 4.51 -16.36
C LEU A 238 -27.11 5.71 -17.31
N VAL A 239 -28.21 6.00 -17.99
CA VAL A 239 -28.39 7.20 -18.82
C VAL A 239 -29.57 8.01 -18.30
N ASP A 240 -29.57 9.31 -18.59
CA ASP A 240 -30.69 10.20 -18.33
C ASP A 240 -31.75 10.12 -19.46
N ASP A 241 -32.80 10.95 -19.34
CA ASP A 241 -33.90 10.99 -20.32
C ASP A 241 -33.44 11.45 -21.72
N ASN A 242 -32.29 12.10 -21.83
CA ASN A 242 -31.68 12.52 -23.09
C ASN A 242 -30.70 11.48 -23.65
N SER A 243 -30.62 10.29 -23.03
CA SER A 243 -29.62 9.26 -23.34
C SER A 243 -28.17 9.68 -23.06
N GLU A 244 -27.95 10.70 -22.23
CA GLU A 244 -26.63 11.09 -21.76
C GLU A 244 -26.23 10.26 -20.53
N LEU A 245 -24.94 9.90 -20.46
CA LEU A 245 -24.42 9.08 -19.37
C LEU A 245 -24.50 9.82 -18.03
N LEU A 246 -25.14 9.19 -17.05
CA LEU A 246 -25.11 9.67 -15.68
C LEU A 246 -23.72 9.41 -15.09
N LYS A 247 -23.15 10.45 -14.49
CA LYS A 247 -21.80 10.45 -13.89
C LYS A 247 -21.88 10.80 -12.41
N SER A 248 -20.99 10.20 -11.63
CA SER A 248 -20.78 10.55 -10.22
C SER A 248 -20.08 11.90 -10.08
N SER A 249 -19.97 12.42 -8.85
CA SER A 249 -19.23 13.65 -8.55
C SER A 249 -17.75 13.57 -8.93
N GLY A 250 -17.19 12.35 -9.01
CA GLY A 250 -15.84 12.08 -9.51
C GLY A 250 -15.72 11.97 -11.03
N GLY A 251 -16.81 12.19 -11.78
CA GLY A 251 -16.84 12.11 -13.24
C GLY A 251 -16.92 10.69 -13.83
N LEU A 252 -17.08 9.66 -12.99
CA LEU A 252 -17.15 8.26 -13.44
C LEU A 252 -18.59 7.86 -13.84
N PRO A 253 -18.79 7.07 -14.92
CA PRO A 253 -20.10 6.53 -15.29
C PRO A 253 -20.72 5.71 -14.16
N ILE A 254 -22.02 5.90 -13.94
CA ILE A 254 -22.74 5.21 -12.86
C ILE A 254 -23.31 3.91 -13.42
N TYR A 255 -22.88 2.79 -12.84
CA TYR A 255 -23.48 1.49 -13.12
C TYR A 255 -24.48 1.15 -11.99
N PRO A 256 -25.68 0.66 -12.32
CA PRO A 256 -26.69 0.41 -11.30
C PRO A 256 -26.36 -0.82 -10.48
N GLN A 257 -26.69 -0.81 -9.19
CA GLN A 257 -26.52 -2.00 -8.37
C GLN A 257 -27.45 -3.12 -8.84
N LEU A 258 -26.90 -4.31 -9.09
CA LEU A 258 -27.64 -5.46 -9.59
C LEU A 258 -28.37 -6.18 -8.45
N LEU A 259 -29.59 -6.68 -8.73
CA LEU A 259 -30.40 -7.39 -7.73
C LEU A 259 -30.09 -8.90 -7.73
N LEU A 260 -29.87 -9.45 -6.53
CA LEU A 260 -29.63 -10.87 -6.30
C LEU A 260 -30.79 -11.49 -5.49
N ASP A 261 -31.16 -12.71 -5.86
CA ASP A 261 -32.08 -13.52 -5.07
C ASP A 261 -31.40 -13.93 -3.76
N PRO A 262 -31.99 -13.63 -2.58
CA PRO A 262 -31.33 -13.81 -1.29
C PRO A 262 -31.12 -15.28 -0.90
N VAL A 263 -31.79 -16.23 -1.56
CA VAL A 263 -31.68 -17.66 -1.24
C VAL A 263 -30.67 -18.35 -2.16
N THR A 264 -30.78 -18.08 -3.46
CA THR A 264 -29.98 -18.74 -4.49
C THR A 264 -28.71 -17.97 -4.85
N ASN A 265 -28.62 -16.70 -4.45
CA ASN A 265 -27.56 -15.77 -4.84
C ASN A 265 -27.42 -15.62 -6.36
N LYS A 266 -28.52 -15.81 -7.09
CA LYS A 266 -28.58 -15.66 -8.55
C LYS A 266 -29.10 -14.29 -8.95
N TRP A 267 -28.68 -13.84 -10.13
CA TRP A 267 -29.19 -12.61 -10.75
C TRP A 267 -30.68 -12.71 -11.03
N VAL A 268 -31.37 -11.60 -10.81
CA VAL A 268 -32.82 -11.54 -10.89
C VAL A 268 -33.27 -10.88 -12.19
N PHE A 269 -34.25 -11.50 -12.86
CA PHE A 269 -34.87 -10.98 -14.07
C PHE A 269 -36.33 -10.62 -13.83
N ASP A 270 -36.82 -9.61 -14.55
CA ASP A 270 -38.25 -9.28 -14.61
C ASP A 270 -39.01 -10.22 -15.57
N ALA A 271 -40.31 -9.99 -15.72
CA ALA A 271 -41.17 -10.83 -16.56
C ALA A 271 -40.78 -10.76 -18.05
N GLU A 272 -40.18 -9.64 -18.46
CA GLU A 272 -39.69 -9.39 -19.82
C GLU A 272 -38.28 -9.95 -20.05
N GLY A 273 -37.64 -10.54 -19.04
CA GLY A 273 -36.30 -11.10 -19.14
C GLY A 273 -35.17 -10.06 -19.04
N LYS A 274 -35.46 -8.84 -18.57
CA LYS A 274 -34.43 -7.83 -18.29
C LYS A 274 -33.90 -7.98 -16.89
N LEU A 275 -32.61 -7.69 -16.73
CA LEU A 275 -31.93 -7.72 -15.44
C LEU A 275 -32.51 -6.64 -14.52
N VAL A 276 -32.93 -7.05 -13.33
CA VAL A 276 -33.47 -6.13 -12.33
C VAL A 276 -32.33 -5.45 -11.60
N VAL A 277 -32.42 -4.12 -11.50
CA VAL A 277 -31.41 -3.28 -10.87
C VAL A 277 -32.04 -2.36 -9.83
N CYS A 278 -31.27 -2.02 -8.80
CA CYS A 278 -31.69 -1.09 -7.76
C CYS A 278 -31.79 0.33 -8.34
N PRO A 279 -32.90 1.05 -8.12
CA PRO A 279 -33.03 2.43 -8.57
C PRO A 279 -32.06 3.36 -7.83
N VAL A 280 -31.58 4.39 -8.53
CA VAL A 280 -30.69 5.40 -7.93
C VAL A 280 -31.48 6.35 -7.02
N VAL A 281 -30.89 6.72 -5.89
CA VAL A 281 -31.45 7.73 -4.98
C VAL A 281 -31.17 9.12 -5.56
N ARG A 282 -32.19 9.96 -5.61
CA ARG A 282 -32.06 11.38 -5.98
C ARG A 282 -32.36 12.29 -4.80
N ASP A 283 -31.66 13.40 -4.69
CA ASP A 283 -31.93 14.44 -3.70
C ASP A 283 -33.14 15.31 -4.06
N GLU A 284 -33.45 16.31 -3.23
CA GLU A 284 -34.54 17.27 -3.44
C GLU A 284 -34.42 18.10 -4.73
N SER A 285 -33.21 18.23 -5.28
CA SER A 285 -32.94 18.94 -6.53
C SER A 285 -33.00 18.02 -7.75
N GLY A 286 -33.27 16.72 -7.56
CA GLY A 286 -33.28 15.71 -8.60
C GLY A 286 -31.89 15.20 -8.98
N GLN A 287 -30.83 15.66 -8.31
CA GLN A 287 -29.46 15.19 -8.52
C GLN A 287 -29.24 13.85 -7.84
N ILE A 288 -28.27 13.08 -8.33
CA ILE A 288 -27.94 11.78 -7.75
C ILE A 288 -27.34 11.99 -6.36
N ALA A 289 -27.89 11.28 -5.38
CA ALA A 289 -27.42 11.37 -4.00
C ALA A 289 -26.16 10.50 -3.82
N GLU A 290 -25.12 11.10 -3.24
CA GLU A 290 -23.87 10.43 -2.93
C GLU A 290 -23.50 10.56 -1.44
N ASN A 291 -22.77 9.58 -0.92
CA ASN A 291 -22.11 9.65 0.38
C ASN A 291 -20.62 9.33 0.20
N GLN A 292 -19.74 10.27 0.52
CA GLN A 292 -18.27 10.11 0.36
C GLN A 292 -17.85 9.67 -1.05
N GLY A 293 -18.51 10.19 -2.10
CA GLY A 293 -18.23 9.84 -3.50
C GLY A 293 -18.84 8.51 -3.96
N MET A 294 -19.62 7.82 -3.12
CA MET A 294 -20.35 6.61 -3.50
C MET A 294 -21.82 6.94 -3.83
N VAL A 295 -22.27 6.49 -5.00
CA VAL A 295 -23.68 6.61 -5.43
C VAL A 295 -24.59 5.75 -4.57
N LEU A 296 -25.70 6.33 -4.13
CA LEU A 296 -26.69 5.67 -3.29
C LEU A 296 -27.82 5.06 -4.14
N PHE A 297 -28.22 3.84 -3.81
CA PHE A 297 -29.32 3.12 -4.45
C PHE A 297 -30.39 2.74 -3.42
N TYR A 298 -31.64 2.64 -3.86
CA TYR A 298 -32.72 2.14 -3.00
C TYR A 298 -32.53 0.63 -2.79
N PRO A 299 -32.42 0.15 -1.55
CA PRO A 299 -32.22 -1.26 -1.28
C PRO A 299 -33.52 -2.04 -1.54
N PRO A 300 -33.44 -3.32 -1.91
CA PRO A 300 -34.61 -4.15 -2.10
C PRO A 300 -35.38 -4.36 -0.79
N ALA A 301 -36.69 -4.54 -0.94
CA ALA A 301 -37.55 -4.99 0.13
C ALA A 301 -37.58 -6.52 0.20
N TYR A 302 -37.56 -7.05 1.42
CA TYR A 302 -37.66 -8.49 1.68
C TYR A 302 -38.91 -8.81 2.49
N GLN A 303 -39.45 -10.01 2.26
CA GLN A 303 -40.51 -10.62 3.04
C GLN A 303 -40.12 -12.04 3.43
N ILE A 304 -40.71 -12.58 4.49
CA ILE A 304 -40.51 -13.97 4.88
C ILE A 304 -41.66 -14.81 4.32
N VAL A 305 -41.34 -15.76 3.44
CA VAL A 305 -42.28 -16.74 2.90
C VAL A 305 -41.79 -18.12 3.32
N GLU A 306 -42.63 -18.88 4.02
CA GLU A 306 -42.29 -20.24 4.51
C GLU A 306 -40.96 -20.30 5.29
N GLY A 307 -40.68 -19.26 6.09
CA GLY A 307 -39.46 -19.18 6.91
C GLY A 307 -38.19 -18.79 6.15
N LYS A 308 -38.26 -18.47 4.85
CA LYS A 308 -37.13 -18.03 4.03
C LYS A 308 -37.28 -16.56 3.59
N PRO A 309 -36.18 -15.79 3.51
CA PRO A 309 -36.22 -14.46 2.94
C PRO A 309 -36.49 -14.54 1.44
N CYS A 310 -37.46 -13.79 0.97
CA CYS A 310 -37.79 -13.64 -0.45
C CYS A 310 -37.85 -12.15 -0.79
N LEU A 311 -37.49 -11.81 -2.03
CA LEU A 311 -37.68 -10.47 -2.55
C LEU A 311 -39.18 -10.14 -2.59
N MET A 312 -39.57 -8.99 -2.05
CA MET A 312 -40.95 -8.54 -2.05
C MET A 312 -41.34 -8.11 -3.47
N ARG A 313 -42.57 -8.48 -3.88
CA ARG A 313 -43.17 -8.04 -5.15
C ARG A 313 -44.50 -7.33 -4.89
N ASP A 314 -44.82 -6.36 -5.73
CA ASP A 314 -46.11 -5.67 -5.69
C ASP A 314 -47.23 -6.50 -6.36
N GLY A 315 -48.46 -5.97 -6.37
CA GLY A 315 -49.61 -6.64 -6.98
C GLY A 315 -49.54 -6.78 -8.51
N ALA A 316 -48.60 -6.10 -9.18
CA ALA A 316 -48.31 -6.24 -10.60
C ALA A 316 -47.12 -7.19 -10.86
N GLY A 317 -46.46 -7.69 -9.80
CA GLY A 317 -45.32 -8.60 -9.90
C GLY A 317 -43.96 -7.90 -9.96
N ASN A 318 -43.89 -6.57 -9.84
CA ASN A 318 -42.63 -5.83 -9.84
C ASN A 318 -41.93 -5.96 -8.49
N TYR A 319 -40.59 -5.96 -8.49
CA TYR A 319 -39.82 -5.95 -7.25
C TYR A 319 -39.95 -4.63 -6.51
N VAL A 320 -40.18 -4.73 -5.20
CA VAL A 320 -40.35 -3.57 -4.31
C VAL A 320 -38.98 -3.16 -3.75
N PHE A 321 -38.72 -1.86 -3.74
CA PHE A 321 -37.54 -1.26 -3.12
C PHE A 321 -37.98 -0.39 -1.94
N GLN A 322 -37.13 -0.29 -0.92
CA GLN A 322 -37.43 0.50 0.27
C GLN A 322 -37.37 1.98 -0.09
N ASP A 323 -38.39 2.75 0.30
CA ASP A 323 -38.39 4.21 0.14
C ASP A 323 -37.48 4.87 1.18
N ILE A 324 -37.08 6.11 0.93
CA ILE A 324 -36.19 6.88 1.80
C ILE A 324 -36.98 7.81 2.73
N GLU A 325 -36.51 7.95 3.97
CA GLU A 325 -37.07 8.95 4.88
C GLU A 325 -36.61 10.35 4.49
N ARG A 326 -37.57 11.27 4.41
CA ARG A 326 -37.34 12.68 4.10
C ARG A 326 -37.95 13.55 5.19
N ASP A 327 -37.26 14.63 5.53
CA ASP A 327 -37.76 15.61 6.49
C ASP A 327 -38.90 16.47 5.89
N LYS A 328 -39.42 17.42 6.67
CA LYS A 328 -40.53 18.30 6.24
C LYS A 328 -40.13 19.21 5.07
N GLN A 329 -38.84 19.36 4.80
CA GLN A 329 -38.28 20.17 3.72
C GLN A 329 -37.95 19.31 2.49
N GLY A 330 -38.15 17.99 2.55
CA GLY A 330 -37.88 17.06 1.47
C GLY A 330 -36.44 16.53 1.43
N LYS A 331 -35.60 16.91 2.39
CA LYS A 331 -34.20 16.47 2.47
C LYS A 331 -34.11 15.06 3.03
N ILE A 332 -33.18 14.28 2.49
CA ILE A 332 -32.90 12.91 2.94
C ILE A 332 -32.46 12.91 4.41
N VAL A 333 -33.17 12.15 5.25
CA VAL A 333 -32.78 11.90 6.64
C VAL A 333 -31.61 10.91 6.66
N LYS A 334 -30.54 11.26 7.39
CA LYS A 334 -29.30 10.48 7.45
C LYS A 334 -29.02 10.00 8.87
N THR A 335 -28.38 8.84 8.99
CA THR A 335 -27.77 8.35 10.23
C THR A 335 -26.55 9.21 10.60
N PRO A 336 -26.02 9.12 11.84
CA PRO A 336 -24.80 9.82 12.24
C PRO A 336 -23.60 9.55 11.32
N ASP A 337 -23.55 8.36 10.70
CA ASP A 337 -22.50 7.94 9.76
C ASP A 337 -22.74 8.42 8.32
N GLY A 338 -23.80 9.23 8.08
CA GLY A 338 -24.08 9.85 6.79
C GLY A 338 -24.90 9.02 5.80
N PHE A 339 -25.35 7.82 6.18
CA PHE A 339 -26.17 6.95 5.32
C PHE A 339 -27.66 7.29 5.39
N PRO A 340 -28.43 7.13 4.31
CA PRO A 340 -29.87 7.34 4.36
C PRO A 340 -30.61 6.41 5.32
N VAL A 341 -31.66 6.94 5.94
CA VAL A 341 -32.65 6.13 6.66
C VAL A 341 -33.72 5.65 5.67
N PHE A 342 -33.94 4.34 5.58
CA PHE A 342 -34.93 3.73 4.70
C PHE A 342 -36.19 3.33 5.46
N LYS A 343 -37.35 3.55 4.85
CA LYS A 343 -38.66 3.17 5.36
C LYS A 343 -38.90 1.69 5.12
N GLN A 344 -39.45 1.02 6.12
CA GLN A 344 -39.97 -0.33 5.90
C GLN A 344 -41.19 -0.28 4.97
N PRO A 345 -41.24 -1.12 3.93
CA PRO A 345 -42.40 -1.21 3.06
C PRO A 345 -43.64 -1.64 3.86
N LYS A 346 -44.79 -1.03 3.58
CA LYS A 346 -46.05 -1.47 4.19
C LYS A 346 -46.44 -2.81 3.56
N ILE A 347 -46.45 -3.87 4.36
CA ILE A 347 -46.95 -5.18 3.94
C ILE A 347 -48.47 -5.05 3.81
N PHE A 348 -48.99 -5.06 2.58
CA PHE A 348 -50.41 -5.28 2.36
C PHE A 348 -50.66 -6.76 2.59
N ALA A 349 -51.16 -7.11 3.77
CA ALA A 349 -51.72 -8.44 4.00
C ALA A 349 -52.92 -8.61 3.07
N ASN A 350 -52.71 -9.28 1.93
CA ASN A 350 -53.83 -9.87 1.22
C ASN A 350 -54.45 -10.90 2.16
N SER A 351 -55.64 -10.56 2.63
CA SER A 351 -56.52 -11.45 3.36
C SER A 351 -56.77 -12.68 2.49
N LEU A 352 -56.34 -13.85 2.98
CA LEU A 352 -56.99 -15.11 2.65
C LEU A 352 -58.25 -15.26 3.50
#